data_AF-A0A7Y8AKE1-F1
#
_entry.id   AF-A0A7Y8AKE1-F1
#
_cell.length_a   1.000
_cell.length_b   1.000
_cell.length_c   1.000
_cell.angle_alpha   90.00
_cell.angle_beta   90.00
_cell.angle_gamma   90.00
#
_symmetry.space_group_name_H-M   'P 1'
#
loop_
_entity.id
_entity.type
_entity.pdbx_description
1 polymer ?
#
loop_
_entity_poly.entity_id
_entity_poly.type
_entity_poly.pdbx_seq_one_letter_code
_entity_poly.pdbx_strand_id
1 'polypeptide(L)'
;PYQDLLIPTDKVTGIEDIALTRDLLPHYFAQAWKNHAVLSSGLPAPIADRYVSLAINSRYGRSQNQLHIHIACLRPDVFNTLNERAATLDEHWQTLPVKLQGHTYSARTLSAAAFDLR
;
A
#
# COMPACT_ATOMS: atom_id res chain seq x y z
N PRO A 1 -9.60 15.01 2.03
CA PRO A 1 -8.84 13.79 1.66
C PRO A 1 -9.76 12.58 1.68
N TYR A 2 -9.87 11.88 0.55
CA TYR A 2 -10.60 10.62 0.50
C TYR A 2 -9.70 9.53 1.09
N GLN A 3 -10.25 8.73 1.99
CA GLN A 3 -9.59 7.58 2.56
C GLN A 3 -10.63 6.50 2.83
N ASP A 4 -10.32 5.29 2.40
CA ASP A 4 -11.02 4.07 2.78
C ASP A 4 -10.05 3.09 3.45
N LEU A 5 -10.62 2.06 4.06
CA LEU A 5 -9.87 0.99 4.71
C LEU A 5 -10.31 -0.36 4.16
N LEU A 6 -9.34 -1.23 3.86
CA LEU A 6 -9.60 -2.66 3.81
C LEU A 6 -9.28 -3.26 5.18
N ILE A 7 -10.24 -3.96 5.76
CA ILE A 7 -10.12 -4.60 7.08
C ILE A 7 -10.55 -6.08 6.92
N PRO A 8 -9.73 -7.06 7.34
CA PRO A 8 -10.15 -8.46 7.38
C PRO A 8 -11.34 -8.65 8.32
N THR A 9 -12.24 -9.57 7.96
CA THR A 9 -13.33 -10.00 8.85
C THR A 9 -12.83 -10.92 9.97
N ASP A 10 -11.73 -11.63 9.72
CA ASP A 10 -11.01 -12.40 10.73
C ASP A 10 -10.24 -11.46 11.68
N LYS A 11 -10.02 -11.93 12.90
CA LYS A 11 -9.15 -11.22 13.86
C LYS A 11 -7.69 -11.42 13.47
N VAL A 12 -7.11 -10.39 12.85
CA VAL A 12 -5.69 -10.31 12.49
C VAL A 12 -5.15 -9.03 13.10
N THR A 13 -4.11 -9.09 13.94
CA THR A 13 -3.70 -7.89 14.73
C THR A 13 -3.02 -6.83 13.90
N GLY A 14 -2.26 -7.24 12.88
CA GLY A 14 -1.46 -6.36 12.02
C GLY A 14 -0.34 -7.14 11.32
N ILE A 15 0.66 -6.43 10.77
CA ILE A 15 1.76 -7.04 10.01
C ILE A 15 2.60 -8.04 10.81
N GLU A 16 2.54 -7.97 12.14
CA GLU A 16 3.25 -8.87 13.05
C GLU A 16 2.49 -10.17 13.38
N ASP A 17 1.25 -10.31 12.90
CA ASP A 17 0.44 -11.50 13.16
C ASP A 17 1.01 -12.72 12.41
N ILE A 18 1.33 -13.78 13.16
CA ILE A 18 1.90 -15.02 12.60
C ILE A 18 0.96 -15.70 11.60
N ALA A 19 -0.34 -15.42 11.64
CA ALA A 19 -1.26 -15.95 10.64
C ALA A 19 -0.95 -15.43 9.23
N LEU A 20 -0.32 -14.26 9.09
CA LEU A 20 0.09 -13.71 7.78
C LEU A 20 1.26 -14.48 7.16
N THR A 21 2.05 -15.22 7.94
CA THR A 21 3.13 -16.07 7.40
C THR A 21 2.63 -17.44 6.97
N ARG A 22 1.34 -17.73 7.19
CA ARG A 22 0.70 -18.97 6.77
C ARG A 22 -0.08 -18.66 5.50
N ASP A 23 0.02 -19.51 4.49
CA ASP A 23 -0.73 -19.37 3.21
C ASP A 23 -2.26 -19.50 3.36
N LEU A 24 -2.77 -19.44 4.58
CA LEU A 24 -4.18 -19.55 4.92
C LEU A 24 -4.93 -18.21 4.80
N LEU A 25 -4.22 -17.06 4.85
CA LEU A 25 -4.86 -15.74 4.81
C LEU A 25 -4.86 -15.11 3.40
N PRO A 26 -5.91 -14.35 3.03
CA PRO A 26 -5.95 -13.58 1.79
C PRO A 26 -4.75 -12.65 1.56
N HIS A 27 -4.39 -12.44 0.29
CA HIS A 27 -3.45 -11.38 -0.09
C HIS A 27 -4.13 -10.01 0.06
N TYR A 28 -4.14 -9.45 1.27
CA TYR A 28 -4.92 -8.24 1.58
C TYR A 28 -4.52 -7.02 0.74
N PHE A 29 -3.24 -6.87 0.37
CA PHE A 29 -2.79 -5.79 -0.53
C PHE A 29 -3.39 -5.91 -1.94
N ALA A 30 -3.38 -7.09 -2.56
CA ALA A 30 -4.03 -7.34 -3.84
C ALA A 30 -5.55 -7.12 -3.77
N GLN A 31 -6.20 -7.53 -2.67
CA GLN A 31 -7.63 -7.25 -2.46
C GLN A 31 -7.91 -5.75 -2.33
N ALA A 32 -7.05 -5.00 -1.62
CA ALA A 32 -7.19 -3.56 -1.47
C ALA A 32 -7.00 -2.85 -2.82
N TRP A 33 -6.02 -3.29 -3.62
CA TRP A 33 -5.83 -2.79 -4.98
C TRP A 33 -7.02 -3.11 -5.87
N LYS A 34 -7.51 -4.35 -5.90
CA LYS A 34 -8.67 -4.72 -6.74
C LYS A 34 -9.92 -3.89 -6.46
N ASN A 35 -10.09 -3.44 -5.21
CA ASN A 35 -11.27 -2.69 -4.76
C ASN A 35 -11.01 -1.19 -4.56
N HIS A 36 -9.86 -0.67 -5.00
CA HIS A 36 -9.46 0.71 -4.70
C HIS A 36 -10.40 1.76 -5.30
N ALA A 37 -11.18 1.40 -6.33
CA ALA A 37 -12.18 2.26 -6.96
C ALA A 37 -13.26 2.76 -5.97
N VAL A 38 -13.41 2.12 -4.80
CA VAL A 38 -14.26 2.62 -3.70
C VAL A 38 -13.93 4.07 -3.33
N LEU A 39 -12.66 4.47 -3.44
CA LEU A 39 -12.20 5.83 -3.18
C LEU A 39 -12.84 6.88 -4.10
N SER A 40 -13.31 6.45 -5.27
CA SER A 40 -14.00 7.29 -6.25
C SER A 40 -15.52 7.35 -6.05
N SER A 41 -16.05 6.65 -5.04
CA SER A 41 -17.49 6.61 -4.78
C SER A 41 -18.04 8.01 -4.48
N GLY A 42 -19.07 8.41 -5.23
CA GLY A 42 -19.70 9.74 -5.10
C GLY A 42 -18.94 10.90 -5.75
N LEU A 43 -17.81 10.65 -6.42
CA LEU A 43 -17.08 11.68 -7.16
C LEU A 43 -17.66 11.90 -8.56
N PRO A 44 -17.56 13.13 -9.11
CA PRO A 44 -17.99 13.42 -10.48
C PRO A 44 -17.13 12.72 -11.54
N ALA A 45 -15.90 12.33 -11.18
CA ALA A 45 -14.98 11.59 -12.04
C ALA A 45 -14.11 10.66 -11.18
N PRO A 46 -13.68 9.51 -11.72
CA PRO A 46 -12.82 8.58 -10.99
C PRO A 46 -11.43 9.15 -10.74
N ILE A 47 -10.84 8.79 -9.60
CA ILE A 47 -9.43 9.03 -9.28
C ILE A 47 -8.60 8.06 -10.12
N ALA A 48 -7.65 8.58 -10.90
CA ALA A 48 -6.75 7.75 -11.69
C ALA A 48 -5.81 6.92 -10.79
N ASP A 49 -5.61 5.64 -11.13
CA ASP A 49 -4.81 4.65 -10.38
C ASP A 49 -3.42 5.17 -9.98
N ARG A 50 -2.75 5.93 -10.85
CA ARG A 50 -1.43 6.54 -10.58
C ARG A 50 -1.38 7.43 -9.34
N TYR A 51 -2.53 7.92 -8.89
CA TYR A 51 -2.64 8.74 -7.69
C TYR A 51 -3.04 7.94 -6.46
N VAL A 52 -3.44 6.68 -6.60
CA VAL A 52 -3.86 5.84 -5.48
C VAL A 52 -2.65 5.16 -4.86
N SER A 53 -2.68 5.02 -3.54
CA SER A 53 -1.66 4.34 -2.76
C SER A 53 -2.29 3.44 -1.71
N LEU A 54 -1.57 2.36 -1.40
CA LEU A 54 -1.91 1.42 -0.35
C LEU A 54 -0.82 1.47 0.71
N ALA A 55 -1.21 1.56 1.98
CA ALA A 55 -0.25 1.56 3.09
C ALA A 55 -0.77 0.75 4.27
N ILE A 56 0.14 0.09 5.00
CA ILE A 56 -0.14 -0.56 6.27
C ILE A 56 0.88 -0.13 7.30
N ASN A 57 0.43 0.14 8.52
CA ASN A 57 1.30 0.59 9.60
C ASN A 57 1.74 -0.56 10.52
N SER A 58 3.00 -0.49 10.96
CA SER A 58 3.49 -1.34 12.05
C SER A 58 2.74 -1.05 13.36
N ARG A 59 2.93 -1.92 14.36
CA ARG A 59 2.39 -1.71 15.71
C ARG A 59 2.81 -0.38 16.36
N TYR A 60 3.92 0.22 15.92
CA TYR A 60 4.42 1.49 16.43
C TYR A 60 3.81 2.71 15.71
N GLY A 61 3.17 2.49 14.55
CA GLY A 61 2.56 3.53 13.73
C GLY A 61 1.04 3.49 13.69
N ARG A 62 0.39 2.70 14.55
CA ARG A 62 -1.08 2.54 14.59
C ARG A 62 -1.62 2.55 16.03
N SER A 63 -2.91 2.84 16.19
CA SER A 63 -3.61 2.78 17.48
C SER A 63 -4.62 1.62 17.57
N GLN A 64 -5.06 1.06 16.45
CA GLN A 64 -5.96 -0.10 16.40
C GLN A 64 -5.18 -1.40 16.33
N ASN A 65 -5.63 -2.41 17.08
CA ASN A 65 -5.05 -3.76 17.07
C ASN A 65 -5.84 -4.73 16.18
N GLN A 66 -6.19 -4.24 14.99
CA GLN A 66 -6.81 -4.98 13.90
C GLN A 66 -6.12 -4.52 12.62
N LEU A 67 -5.73 -5.46 11.75
CA LEU A 67 -5.10 -5.19 10.47
C LEU A 67 -6.01 -4.29 9.64
N HIS A 68 -5.45 -3.21 9.11
CA HIS A 68 -6.14 -2.32 8.18
C HIS A 68 -5.15 -1.78 7.16
N ILE A 69 -5.53 -1.84 5.89
CA ILE A 69 -4.78 -1.22 4.79
C ILE A 69 -5.48 0.09 4.45
N HIS A 70 -4.73 1.18 4.49
CA HIS A 70 -5.16 2.49 4.05
C HIS A 70 -5.21 2.53 2.52
N ILE A 71 -6.36 2.90 1.97
CA ILE A 71 -6.56 3.19 0.55
C ILE A 71 -6.78 4.70 0.44
N ALA A 72 -5.81 5.42 -0.11
CA ALA A 72 -5.87 6.89 -0.19
C ALA A 72 -5.01 7.42 -1.34
N CYS A 73 -5.19 8.69 -1.68
CA CYS A 73 -4.31 9.34 -2.65
C CYS A 73 -2.89 9.49 -2.11
N LEU A 74 -1.90 9.18 -2.94
CA LEU A 74 -0.50 9.44 -2.68
C LEU A 74 -0.26 10.95 -2.59
N ARG A 75 0.59 11.36 -1.66
CA ARG A 75 0.95 12.77 -1.55
C ARG A 75 1.70 13.25 -2.80
N PRO A 76 1.47 14.50 -3.26
CA PRO A 76 2.12 15.01 -4.47
C PRO A 76 3.66 14.98 -4.44
N ASP A 77 4.27 15.28 -3.29
CA ASP A 77 5.73 15.27 -3.13
C ASP A 77 6.32 13.85 -3.21
N VAL A 78 5.64 12.87 -2.60
CA VAL A 78 6.02 11.46 -2.71
C VAL A 78 5.80 10.95 -4.15
N PHE A 79 4.69 11.30 -4.80
CA PHE A 79 4.42 10.96 -6.19
C PHE A 79 5.54 11.46 -7.12
N ASN A 80 5.90 12.74 -7.02
CA ASN A 80 6.96 13.31 -7.86
C ASN A 80 8.31 12.61 -7.61
N THR A 81 8.66 12.39 -6.35
CA THR A 81 9.89 11.70 -5.97
C THR A 81 9.95 10.29 -6.54
N LEU A 82 8.87 9.52 -6.46
CA LEU A 82 8.84 8.16 -7.01
C LEU A 82 8.93 8.16 -8.55
N ASN A 83 8.30 9.10 -9.25
CA ASN A 83 8.42 9.19 -10.70
C ASN A 83 9.83 9.58 -11.15
N GLU A 84 10.49 10.51 -10.47
CA GLU A 84 11.87 10.89 -10.76
C GLU A 84 12.85 9.73 -10.59
N ARG A 85 12.54 8.77 -9.70
CA ARG A 85 13.38 7.60 -9.42
C ARG A 85 12.89 6.33 -10.11
N ALA A 86 11.76 6.34 -10.80
CA ALA A 86 11.16 5.13 -11.36
C ALA A 86 12.13 4.37 -12.29
N ALA A 87 12.89 5.09 -13.11
CA ALA A 87 13.87 4.50 -14.04
C ALA A 87 15.10 3.88 -13.36
N THR A 88 15.34 4.16 -12.07
CA THR A 88 16.46 3.58 -11.31
C THR A 88 16.05 2.36 -10.49
N LEU A 89 14.75 2.04 -10.45
CA LEU A 89 14.21 0.93 -9.67
C LEU A 89 14.03 -0.31 -10.56
N ASP A 90 14.24 -1.47 -9.96
CA ASP A 90 14.04 -2.78 -10.57
C ASP A 90 13.36 -3.72 -9.55
N GLU A 91 13.25 -5.01 -9.88
CA GLU A 91 12.56 -6.00 -9.05
C GLU A 91 13.30 -6.34 -7.74
N HIS A 92 14.52 -5.84 -7.56
CA HIS A 92 15.33 -6.06 -6.36
C HIS A 92 15.07 -4.97 -5.32
N TRP A 93 15.00 -5.37 -4.05
CA TRP A 93 14.93 -4.41 -2.96
C TRP A 93 16.21 -3.59 -2.88
N GLN A 94 16.06 -2.27 -2.94
CA GLN A 94 17.15 -1.33 -2.79
C GLN A 94 16.72 -0.13 -1.93
N THR A 95 17.65 0.44 -1.17
CA THR A 95 17.39 1.65 -0.39
C THR A 95 17.17 2.82 -1.34
N LEU A 96 16.06 3.55 -1.20
CA LEU A 96 15.87 4.79 -1.93
C LEU A 96 16.96 5.80 -1.56
N PRO A 97 17.61 6.45 -2.54
CA PRO A 97 18.69 7.42 -2.27
C PRO A 97 18.16 8.73 -1.68
N VAL A 98 16.85 8.85 -1.51
CA VAL A 98 16.13 10.01 -0.98
C VAL A 98 15.20 9.56 0.13
N LYS A 99 15.01 10.42 1.13
CA LYS A 99 14.07 10.17 2.22
C LYS A 99 12.67 10.59 1.80
N LEU A 100 11.68 9.75 2.11
CA LEU A 100 10.27 10.12 1.99
C LEU A 100 9.79 10.55 3.38
N GLN A 101 9.33 11.79 3.53
CA GLN A 101 8.93 12.34 4.83
C GLN A 101 9.98 12.21 5.94
N GLY A 102 11.26 12.38 5.59
CA GLY A 102 12.36 12.28 6.55
C GLY A 102 12.75 10.85 6.93
N HIS A 103 12.09 9.83 6.38
CA HIS A 103 12.39 8.42 6.63
C HIS A 103 13.06 7.76 5.42
N THR A 104 13.93 6.79 5.72
CA THR A 104 14.54 5.92 4.71
C THR A 104 13.57 4.82 4.34
N TYR A 105 13.43 4.55 3.05
CA TYR A 105 12.57 3.48 2.51
C TYR A 105 13.40 2.55 1.63
N SER A 106 13.05 1.26 1.64
CA SER A 106 13.43 0.34 0.58
C SER A 106 12.34 0.34 -0.49
N ALA A 107 12.73 0.23 -1.75
CA ALA A 107 11.83 0.17 -2.89
C ALA A 107 12.26 -0.95 -3.84
N ARG A 108 11.28 -1.46 -4.58
CA ARG A 108 11.43 -2.32 -5.74
C ARG A 108 10.23 -2.11 -6.66
N THR A 109 10.34 -2.49 -7.93
CA THR A 109 9.20 -2.60 -8.84
C THR A 109 8.58 -4.00 -8.75
N LEU A 110 7.30 -4.09 -9.08
CA LEU A 110 6.56 -5.34 -9.19
C LEU A 110 5.70 -5.28 -10.45
N SER A 111 5.73 -6.32 -11.27
CA SER A 111 4.75 -6.47 -12.35
C SER A 111 3.37 -6.75 -11.75
N ALA A 112 2.30 -6.45 -12.50
CA ALA A 112 0.94 -6.75 -12.06
C ALA A 112 0.76 -8.26 -11.77
N ALA A 113 1.32 -9.12 -12.62
CA ALA A 113 1.29 -10.56 -12.41
C ALA A 113 2.01 -10.98 -11.11
N ALA A 114 3.19 -10.41 -10.84
CA ALA A 114 3.92 -10.70 -9.61
C ALA A 114 3.22 -10.16 -8.35
N PHE A 115 2.50 -9.04 -8.46
CA PHE A 115 1.74 -8.46 -7.36
C PHE A 115 0.49 -9.27 -7.01
N ASP A 116 -0.13 -9.94 -8.00
CA ASP A 116 -1.27 -10.82 -7.77
C ASP A 116 -0.85 -12.21 -7.23
N LEU A 117 0.43 -12.57 -7.35
CA LEU A 117 1.01 -13.77 -6.72
C LEU A 117 1.22 -13.52 -5.22
N ARG A 118 0.86 -14.52 -4.40
CA ARG A 118 1.12 -14.52 -2.95
C ARG A 118 2.58 -14.76 -2.62
#